data_AF-A0A929I757-F1
#
_entry.id   AF-A0A929I757-F1
#
_cell.length_a   1.000
_cell.length_b   1.000
_cell.length_c   1.000
_cell.angle_alpha   90.00
_cell.angle_beta   90.00
_cell.angle_gamma   90.00
#
_symmetry.space_group_name_H-M   'P 1'
#
loop_
_entity.id
_entity.type
_entity.pdbx_description
1 polymer ?
#
loop_
_entity_poly.entity_id
_entity_poly.type
_entity_poly.pdbx_seq_one_letter_code
_entity_poly.pdbx_strand_id
1 'polypeptide(L)' 'MSIGAEIIRIVLNHYPDVQAIYLFGTYGTGDEWPDSDADIALLLDHKKAKDAGS' A
#
# COMPACT_ATOMS: atom_id res chain seq x y z
N MET A 1 16.21 -6.26 -3.43
CA MET A 1 15.10 -6.43 -2.48
C MET A 1 13.82 -6.52 -3.28
N SER A 2 12.83 -7.31 -2.86
CA SER A 2 11.53 -7.35 -3.55
C SER A 2 10.76 -6.05 -3.29
N ILE A 3 10.03 -5.57 -4.30
CA ILE A 3 9.23 -4.33 -4.23
C ILE A 3 8.29 -4.31 -3.01
N GLY A 4 7.70 -5.47 -2.66
CA GLY A 4 6.80 -5.58 -1.51
C GLY A 4 7.48 -5.27 -0.17
N ALA A 5 8.74 -5.65 0.02
CA ALA A 5 9.47 -5.35 1.27
C ALA A 5 9.74 -3.85 1.43
N GLU A 6 9.99 -3.15 0.32
CA GLU A 6 10.21 -1.71 0.33
C GLU A 6 8.92 -0.92 0.57
N ILE A 7 7.81 -1.35 -0.05
CA ILE A 7 6.47 -0.81 0.22
C ILE A 7 6.14 -0.93 1.72
N ILE A 8 6.30 -2.13 2.30
CA ILE A 8 6.00 -2.35 3.73
C ILE A 8 6.84 -1.43 4.61
N ARG A 9 8.15 -1.31 4.34
CA ARG A 9 9.05 -0.44 5.10
C ARG A 9 8.61 1.02 5.04
N ILE A 10 8.31 1.53 3.85
CA ILE A 10 7.89 2.93 3.65
C ILE A 10 6.57 3.17 4.38
N VAL A 11 5.58 2.30 4.19
CA VAL A 11 4.26 2.46 4.81
C VAL A 11 4.36 2.45 6.33
N LEU A 12 5.07 1.49 6.93
CA LEU A 12 5.20 1.41 8.39
C LEU A 12 5.94 2.61 9.00
N ASN A 13 6.85 3.23 8.24
CA ASN A 13 7.52 4.46 8.68
C ASN A 13 6.58 5.68 8.74
N HIS A 14 5.57 5.74 7.86
CA HIS A 14 4.63 6.87 7.79
C HIS A 14 3.30 6.63 8.52
N TYR A 15 2.85 5.38 8.55
CA TYR A 15 1.59 4.93 9.15
C TYR A 15 1.87 3.73 10.08
N PRO A 16 2.51 3.94 11.24
CA PRO A 16 2.93 2.85 12.12
C PRO A 16 1.76 2.01 12.67
N ASP A 17 0.56 2.60 12.75
CA ASP A 17 -0.65 1.92 13.22
C ASP A 17 -1.55 1.46 12.06
N VAL A 18 -1.00 1.33 10.84
CA VAL A 18 -1.75 0.77 9.70
C VAL A 18 -2.21 -0.65 10.04
N GLN A 19 -3.47 -0.95 9.75
CA GLN A 19 -4.08 -2.24 10.09
C GLN A 19 -3.82 -3.28 9.01
N ALA A 20 -3.75 -2.86 7.74
CA ALA A 20 -3.45 -3.71 6.60
C ALA A 20 -2.90 -2.90 5.42
N ILE A 21 -2.08 -3.56 4.60
CA ILE A 21 -1.52 -3.02 3.35
C ILE A 21 -1.93 -3.98 2.23
N TYR A 22 -2.65 -3.47 1.24
CA TYR A 22 -3.08 -4.23 0.07
C TYR A 22 -2.33 -3.75 -1.17
N LEU A 23 -1.67 -4.68 -1.84
CA LEU A 23 -1.18 -4.50 -3.20
C LEU A 23 -2.24 -5.05 -4.15
N PHE A 24 -2.70 -4.22 -5.08
CA PHE A 24 -3.72 -4.60 -6.05
C PHE A 24 -3.37 -4.03 -7.44
N GLY A 25 -4.29 -4.11 -8.39
CA GLY A 25 -4.01 -3.77 -9.79
C GLY A 25 -3.19 -4.88 -10.47
N THR A 26 -2.41 -4.53 -11.49
CA THR A 26 -1.64 -5.50 -12.29
C THR A 26 -0.60 -6.25 -11.46
N TYR A 27 0.00 -5.57 -10.47
CA TYR A 27 0.87 -6.18 -9.46
C TYR A 27 0.16 -7.16 -8.51
N GLY A 28 -1.18 -7.18 -8.50
CA GLY A 28 -1.99 -8.14 -7.75
C GLY A 28 -2.48 -9.34 -8.56
N THR A 29 -2.29 -9.35 -9.89
CA THR A 29 -2.83 -10.39 -10.79
C THR A 29 -1.77 -11.13 -11.60
N GLY A 30 -0.50 -10.71 -11.53
CA GLY A 30 0.60 -11.28 -12.33
C GLY A 30 0.65 -10.74 -13.77
N ASP A 31 -0.18 -9.74 -14.08
CA ASP A 31 -0.23 -9.05 -15.37
C ASP A 31 0.62 -7.77 -15.36
N GLU A 32 1.60 -7.68 -14.46
CA GLU A 32 2.50 -6.54 -14.33
C GLU A 32 3.47 -6.44 -15.52
N TRP A 33 3.61 -5.23 -16.06
CA TRP A 33 4.60 -4.88 -17.08
C TRP A 33 5.72 -4.05 -16.45
N PRO A 34 6.92 -3.98 -17.05
CA PRO A 34 8.06 -3.26 -16.46
C PRO A 34 7.80 -1.78 -16.14
N ASP A 35 6.83 -1.16 -16.80
CA ASP A 35 6.40 0.23 -16.67
C ASP A 35 5.02 0.38 -16.00
N SER A 36 4.44 -0.71 -15.49
CA SER A 36 3.20 -0.63 -14.71
C SER A 36 3.43 0.15 -13.41
N ASP A 37 2.48 1.02 -13.09
CA ASP A 37 2.37 1.65 -11.78
C ASP A 37 1.90 0.61 -10.74
N ALA A 38 2.25 0.84 -9.47
CA ALA A 38 1.81 0.00 -8.36
C ALA A 38 0.62 0.63 -7.61
N ASP A 39 -0.51 -0.06 -7.57
CA ASP A 39 -1.71 0.37 -6.83
C ASP A 39 -1.70 -0.19 -5.40
N ILE A 40 -1.78 0.70 -4.40
CA ILE A 40 -1.66 0.34 -2.98
C ILE A 40 -2.81 0.96 -2.19
N ALA A 41 -3.46 0.16 -1.34
CA ALA A 41 -4.49 0.62 -0.41
C ALA A 41 -4.06 0.36 1.03
N LEU A 42 -4.29 1.35 1.90
CA LEU A 42 -3.96 1.30 3.32
C LEU A 42 -5.26 1.26 4.13
N LEU A 43 -5.39 0.25 5.00
CA LEU A 43 -6.45 0.24 5.99
C LEU A 43 -5.96 0.97 7.24
N LEU A 44 -6.52 2.15 7.49
CA LEU A 44 -6.25 2.96 8.68
C LEU A 44 -7.41 2.81 9.68
N ASP A 45 -7.16 3.18 10.94
CA ASP A 45 -8.27 3.40 11.87
C ASP A 45 -9.23 4.48 11.33
N HIS A 46 -10.51 4.37 11.70
CA HIS A 46 -11.56 5.22 11.14
C HIS A 46 -11.26 6.73 11.27
N LYS A 47 -10.68 7.14 12.41
CA LYS A 47 -10.35 8.55 12.64
C LYS A 47 -9.25 9.01 11.69
N LYS A 48 -8.16 8.26 11.57
CA LYS A 48 -7.06 8.60 10.64
C LYS A 48 -7.46 8.51 9.18
N ALA A 49 -8.32 7.55 8.82
CA ALA A 49 -8.90 7.48 7.48
C ALA A 49 -9.68 8.76 7.15
N LYS A 50 -10.53 9.22 8.08
CA LYS A 50 -11.28 10.48 7.91
C LYS A 50 -10.36 11.69 7.80
N ASP A 51 -9.34 11.76 8.65
CA ASP A 51 -8.36 12.86 8.65
C ASP A 51 -7.53 12.89 7.34
N ALA A 52 -7.29 11.73 6.73
CA ALA A 52 -6.62 11.58 5.43
C ALA A 52 -7.52 11.86 4.21
N GLY A 53 -8.80 12.20 4.42
CA GLY A 53 -9.73 12.59 3.35
C GLY A 53 -10.52 11.45 2.72
N SER A 54 -10.62 10.30 3.40
CA SER A 54 -11.53 9.20 3.02
C SER A 54 -12.87 9.20 3.77
#